data_AF-A0A1B8WJ85-F1
#
_entry.id   AF-A0A1B8WJ85-F1
#
_cell.length_a   1.000
_cell.length_b   1.000
_cell.length_c   1.000
_cell.angle_alpha   90.00
_cell.angle_beta   90.00
_cell.angle_gamma   90.00
#
_symmetry.space_group_name_H-M   'P 1'
#
loop_
_entity.id
_entity.type
_entity.pdbx_description
1 polymer ?
#
loop_
_entity_poly.entity_id
_entity_poly.type
_entity_poly.pdbx_seq_one_letter_code
_entity_poly.pdbx_strand_id
1 'polypeptide(L)'
;MNQQNNEESSLKQSSRRLYAEVFSLKDTLYHDLLERFKGDHFLTEHKEQWKTGIMAAAISTALFSSALTGSKEFPYVYSYLKIKLKAYHPEGEAAIESCMGVISNLLNGAEYNAEAFSEGLALWLYFSMRGKETFIEEETVPYMLAGQYINQYYYNWFDKQG
;
A
#
# COMPACT_ATOMS: atom_id res chain seq x y z
N MET A 1 33.45 -28.64 -7.58
CA MET A 1 32.09 -28.85 -7.02
C MET A 1 31.50 -27.49 -6.72
N ASN A 2 30.39 -27.16 -7.36
CA ASN A 2 29.77 -25.83 -7.35
C ASN A 2 29.16 -25.51 -5.98
N GLN A 3 29.79 -24.61 -5.22
CA GLN A 3 29.12 -23.87 -4.15
C GLN A 3 28.34 -22.70 -4.79
N GLN A 4 27.27 -23.02 -5.52
CA GLN A 4 26.19 -22.08 -5.81
C GLN A 4 25.03 -22.41 -4.86
N ASN A 5 25.26 -22.22 -3.56
CA ASN A 5 24.14 -22.15 -2.63
C ASN A 5 23.50 -20.78 -2.84
N ASN A 6 22.42 -20.77 -3.62
CA ASN A 6 21.14 -20.11 -3.41
C ASN A 6 21.04 -19.03 -2.29
N GLU A 7 21.94 -18.04 -2.26
CA GLU A 7 21.76 -16.86 -1.43
C GLU A 7 20.70 -15.98 -2.09
N GLU A 8 19.46 -16.12 -1.61
CA GLU A 8 18.39 -15.20 -1.96
C GLU A 8 18.76 -13.81 -1.44
N SER A 9 18.75 -12.81 -2.32
CA SER A 9 19.15 -11.44 -1.97
C SER A 9 18.29 -10.86 -0.84
N SER A 10 18.86 -9.88 -0.13
CA SER A 10 18.17 -9.18 0.97
C SER A 10 16.86 -8.54 0.51
N LEU A 11 16.79 -7.92 -0.67
CA LEU A 11 15.57 -7.29 -1.17
C LEU A 11 14.47 -8.30 -1.50
N LYS A 12 14.82 -9.48 -2.02
CA LYS A 12 13.85 -10.56 -2.27
C LYS A 12 13.29 -11.14 -0.98
N GLN A 13 14.13 -11.28 0.04
CA GLN A 13 13.67 -11.67 1.38
C GLN A 13 12.79 -10.58 2.01
N SER A 14 13.20 -9.31 1.91
CA SER A 14 12.45 -8.16 2.42
C SER A 14 11.10 -8.00 1.74
N SER A 15 10.96 -8.30 0.44
CA SER A 15 9.67 -8.24 -0.24
C SER A 15 8.69 -9.31 0.23
N ARG A 16 9.18 -10.51 0.58
CA ARG A 16 8.38 -11.55 1.23
C ARG A 16 7.93 -11.12 2.62
N ARG A 17 8.82 -10.51 3.42
CA ARG A 17 8.50 -9.97 4.75
C ARG A 17 7.47 -8.86 4.65
N LEU A 18 7.67 -7.89 3.74
CA LEU A 18 6.71 -6.83 3.46
C LEU A 18 5.33 -7.40 3.18
N TYR A 19 5.21 -8.39 2.28
CA TYR A 19 3.90 -8.98 2.00
C TYR A 19 3.26 -9.62 3.23
N ALA A 20 4.02 -10.37 4.03
CA ALA A 20 3.50 -11.00 5.24
C ALA A 20 3.01 -9.95 6.26
N GLU A 21 3.77 -8.87 6.43
CA GLU A 21 3.41 -7.78 7.34
C GLU A 21 2.17 -7.02 6.84
N VAL A 22 2.12 -6.67 5.56
CA VAL A 22 0.94 -6.04 4.96
C VAL A 22 -0.28 -6.96 5.04
N PHE A 23 -0.09 -8.27 4.85
CA PHE A 23 -1.15 -9.26 4.99
C PHE A 23 -1.69 -9.33 6.42
N SER A 24 -0.84 -9.20 7.45
CA SER A 24 -1.31 -9.09 8.84
C SER A 24 -1.96 -7.73 9.11
N LEU A 25 -1.37 -6.66 8.60
CA LEU A 25 -1.82 -5.29 8.82
C LEU A 25 -3.26 -5.07 8.34
N LYS A 26 -3.61 -5.60 7.16
CA LYS A 26 -4.94 -5.36 6.56
C LYS A 26 -6.07 -5.68 7.55
N ASP A 27 -5.89 -6.72 8.37
CA ASP A 27 -6.86 -7.12 9.37
C ASP A 27 -6.80 -6.18 10.57
N THR A 28 -5.60 -5.91 11.10
CA THR A 28 -5.43 -5.02 12.26
C THR A 28 -5.98 -3.61 12.00
N LEU A 29 -5.58 -2.98 10.90
CA LEU A 29 -6.02 -1.62 10.56
C LEU A 29 -7.52 -1.58 10.25
N TYR A 30 -8.05 -2.58 9.55
CA TYR A 30 -9.49 -2.66 9.29
C TYR A 30 -10.30 -2.78 10.60
N HIS A 31 -9.86 -3.58 11.56
CA HIS A 31 -10.54 -3.69 12.86
C HIS A 31 -10.44 -2.38 13.66
N ASP A 32 -9.30 -1.68 13.64
CA ASP A 32 -9.17 -0.37 14.29
C ASP A 32 -10.13 0.66 13.67
N LEU A 33 -10.28 0.65 12.33
CA LEU A 33 -11.28 1.48 11.65
C LEU A 33 -12.71 1.14 12.09
N LEU A 34 -13.08 -0.14 12.13
CA LEU A 34 -14.42 -0.55 12.61
C LEU A 34 -14.68 -0.10 14.05
N GLU A 35 -13.69 -0.22 14.93
CA GLU A 35 -13.83 0.19 16.33
C GLU A 35 -13.93 1.70 16.51
N ARG A 36 -13.25 2.48 15.67
CA ARG A 36 -13.30 3.96 15.72
C ARG A 36 -14.56 4.53 15.07
N PHE A 37 -15.06 3.87 14.03
CA PHE A 37 -16.17 4.33 13.19
C PHE A 37 -17.36 3.36 13.24
N LYS A 38 -17.78 2.96 14.44
CA LYS A 38 -18.82 1.92 14.69
C LYS A 38 -20.19 2.16 14.03
N GLY A 39 -20.48 3.39 13.58
CA GLY A 39 -21.71 3.74 12.88
C GLY A 39 -21.58 3.82 11.35
N ASP A 40 -20.39 3.59 10.79
CA ASP A 40 -20.17 3.65 9.35
C ASP A 40 -20.56 2.31 8.70
N HIS A 41 -21.74 2.28 8.10
CA HIS A 41 -22.25 1.11 7.37
C HIS A 41 -21.35 0.74 6.19
N PHE A 42 -20.69 1.70 5.55
CA PHE A 42 -19.85 1.43 4.40
C PHE A 42 -18.62 0.60 4.78
N LEU A 43 -17.98 0.90 5.91
CA LEU A 43 -16.87 0.11 6.46
C LEU A 43 -17.27 -1.36 6.68
N THR A 44 -18.51 -1.60 7.11
CA THR A 44 -19.03 -2.95 7.40
C THR A 44 -19.37 -3.71 6.11
N GLU A 45 -20.04 -3.05 5.16
CA GLU A 45 -20.49 -3.65 3.91
C GLU A 45 -19.34 -3.93 2.93
N HIS A 46 -18.27 -3.13 2.98
CA HIS A 46 -17.17 -3.16 2.02
C HIS A 46 -15.86 -3.72 2.62
N LYS A 47 -15.96 -4.68 3.55
CA LYS A 47 -14.83 -5.30 4.25
C LYS A 47 -13.65 -5.70 3.35
N GLU A 48 -13.91 -6.49 2.31
CA GLU A 48 -12.83 -7.02 1.46
C GLU A 48 -12.23 -5.95 0.55
N GLN A 49 -13.02 -4.95 0.14
CA GLN A 49 -12.50 -3.77 -0.57
C GLN A 49 -11.58 -2.94 0.33
N TRP A 50 -11.96 -2.71 1.59
CA TRP A 50 -11.11 -2.03 2.57
C TRP A 50 -9.78 -2.74 2.77
N LYS A 51 -9.81 -4.05 2.99
CA LYS A 51 -8.60 -4.85 3.16
C LYS A 51 -7.72 -4.83 1.92
N THR A 52 -8.31 -5.00 0.74
CA THR A 52 -7.58 -4.94 -0.54
C THR A 52 -6.96 -3.57 -0.76
N GLY A 53 -7.70 -2.49 -0.50
CA GLY A 53 -7.22 -1.12 -0.61
C GLY A 53 -6.06 -0.83 0.34
N ILE A 54 -6.16 -1.23 1.62
CA ILE A 54 -5.07 -1.11 2.60
C ILE A 54 -3.81 -1.82 2.10
N MET A 55 -3.96 -3.06 1.62
CA MET A 55 -2.81 -3.81 1.11
C MET A 55 -2.18 -3.16 -0.12
N ALA A 56 -3.01 -2.73 -1.08
CA ALA A 56 -2.54 -2.06 -2.29
C ALA A 56 -1.81 -0.75 -1.96
N ALA A 57 -2.40 0.12 -1.14
CA ALA A 57 -1.78 1.37 -0.72
C ALA A 57 -0.45 1.14 0.02
N ALA A 58 -0.39 0.16 0.93
CA ALA A 58 0.85 -0.15 1.67
C ALA A 58 1.96 -0.68 0.76
N ILE A 59 1.63 -1.62 -0.14
CA ILE A 59 2.58 -2.16 -1.12
C ILE A 59 3.05 -1.07 -2.07
N SER A 60 2.13 -0.30 -2.64
CA SER A 60 2.45 0.79 -3.57
C SER A 60 3.32 1.85 -2.90
N THR A 61 3.02 2.21 -1.65
CA THR A 61 3.84 3.15 -0.87
C THR A 61 5.26 2.64 -0.66
N ALA A 62 5.44 1.37 -0.29
CA ALA A 62 6.77 0.78 -0.08
C ALA A 62 7.60 0.67 -1.37
N LEU A 63 6.96 0.57 -2.53
CA LEU A 63 7.64 0.43 -3.83
C LEU A 63 8.36 1.70 -4.30
N PHE A 64 8.08 2.87 -3.72
CA PHE A 64 8.78 4.13 -4.02
C PHE A 64 10.04 4.36 -3.17
N SER A 65 10.48 3.35 -2.42
CA SER A 65 11.69 3.39 -1.61
C SER A 65 12.96 3.65 -2.44
N SER A 66 13.88 4.44 -1.89
CA SER A 66 15.14 4.78 -2.55
C SER A 66 16.06 3.57 -2.78
N ALA A 67 16.01 2.58 -1.88
CA ALA A 67 16.72 1.30 -1.99
C ALA A 67 16.33 0.47 -3.22
N LEU A 68 15.15 0.74 -3.80
CA LEU A 68 14.69 0.09 -5.02
C LEU A 68 15.07 0.86 -6.29
N THR A 69 15.40 2.15 -6.18
CA THR A 69 15.76 3.01 -7.31
C THR A 69 17.01 2.50 -8.01
N GLY A 70 16.88 2.16 -9.30
CA GLY A 70 17.99 1.61 -10.09
C GLY A 70 18.41 0.18 -9.73
N SER A 71 17.71 -0.47 -8.80
CA SER A 71 17.98 -1.86 -8.42
C SER A 71 17.57 -2.82 -9.54
N LYS A 72 18.48 -3.73 -9.90
CA LYS A 72 18.20 -4.83 -10.85
C LYS A 72 17.12 -5.79 -10.34
N GLU A 73 16.80 -5.74 -9.05
CA GLU A 73 15.83 -6.62 -8.41
C GLU A 73 14.43 -6.02 -8.32
N PHE A 74 14.27 -4.72 -8.58
CA PHE A 74 12.97 -4.06 -8.59
C PHE A 74 11.92 -4.80 -9.45
N PRO A 75 12.21 -5.26 -10.69
CA PRO A 75 11.23 -6.01 -11.49
C PRO A 75 10.72 -7.27 -10.80
N TYR A 76 11.59 -7.97 -10.06
CA TYR A 76 11.20 -9.14 -9.28
C TYR A 76 10.32 -8.74 -8.10
N VAL A 77 10.74 -7.75 -7.30
CA VAL A 77 10.00 -7.29 -6.11
C VAL A 77 8.61 -6.84 -6.52
N TYR A 78 8.52 -6.01 -7.55
CA TYR A 78 7.27 -5.51 -8.11
C TYR A 78 6.36 -6.65 -8.58
N SER A 79 6.89 -7.56 -9.41
CA SER A 79 6.12 -8.69 -9.95
C SER A 79 5.65 -9.64 -8.86
N TYR A 80 6.49 -9.92 -7.86
CA TYR A 80 6.14 -10.75 -6.71
C TYR A 80 4.95 -10.16 -5.94
N LEU A 81 4.99 -8.88 -5.60
CA LEU A 81 3.92 -8.23 -4.83
C LEU A 81 2.62 -8.15 -5.63
N LYS A 82 2.69 -7.86 -6.94
CA LYS A 82 1.52 -7.89 -7.84
C LYS A 82 0.86 -9.27 -7.89
N ILE A 83 1.64 -10.32 -8.12
CA ILE A 83 1.13 -11.70 -8.17
C ILE A 83 0.48 -12.08 -6.84
N LYS A 84 1.11 -11.71 -5.72
CA LYS A 84 0.59 -12.02 -4.39
C LYS A 84 -0.71 -11.28 -4.09
N LEU A 85 -0.83 -10.01 -4.47
CA LEU A 85 -2.07 -9.27 -4.25
C LEU A 85 -3.19 -9.73 -5.18
N LYS A 86 -2.88 -10.06 -6.44
CA LYS A 86 -3.83 -10.68 -7.38
C LYS A 86 -4.36 -12.03 -6.89
N ALA A 87 -3.51 -12.83 -6.26
CA ALA A 87 -3.91 -14.09 -5.64
C ALA A 87 -4.81 -13.90 -4.41
N TYR A 88 -4.70 -12.76 -3.73
CA TYR A 88 -5.59 -12.38 -2.63
C TYR A 88 -6.94 -11.85 -3.13
N HIS A 89 -6.92 -10.92 -4.10
CA HIS A 89 -8.11 -10.33 -4.68
C HIS A 89 -7.92 -10.12 -6.20
N PRO A 90 -8.89 -10.46 -7.07
CA PRO A 90 -8.72 -10.40 -8.53
C PRO A 90 -8.25 -9.04 -9.07
N GLU A 91 -8.69 -7.95 -8.44
CA GLU A 91 -8.35 -6.58 -8.82
C GLU A 91 -7.02 -6.07 -8.22
N GLY A 92 -6.36 -6.88 -7.38
CA GLY A 92 -5.19 -6.45 -6.61
C GLY A 92 -4.04 -5.92 -7.46
N GLU A 93 -3.79 -6.53 -8.62
CA GLU A 93 -2.78 -6.06 -9.58
C GLU A 93 -3.11 -4.65 -10.10
N ALA A 94 -4.35 -4.42 -10.53
CA ALA A 94 -4.80 -3.12 -11.03
C ALA A 94 -4.83 -2.05 -9.93
N ALA A 95 -5.18 -2.45 -8.69
CA ALA A 95 -5.18 -1.55 -7.53
C ALA A 95 -3.77 -1.04 -7.20
N ILE A 96 -2.74 -1.92 -7.24
CA ILE A 96 -1.34 -1.50 -7.06
C ILE A 96 -0.95 -0.47 -8.11
N GLU A 97 -1.20 -0.75 -9.39
CA GLU A 97 -0.84 0.12 -10.51
C GLU A 97 -1.54 1.49 -10.41
N SER A 98 -2.84 1.49 -10.12
CA SER A 98 -3.63 2.70 -9.91
C SER A 98 -3.04 3.55 -8.77
N CYS A 99 -2.76 2.94 -7.62
CA CYS A 99 -2.20 3.65 -6.47
C CYS A 99 -0.79 4.18 -6.75
N MET A 100 0.06 3.39 -7.43
CA MET A 100 1.39 3.84 -7.83
C MET A 100 1.33 5.03 -8.79
N GLY A 101 0.34 5.10 -9.68
CA GLY A 101 0.11 6.28 -10.52
C GLY A 101 -0.14 7.54 -9.70
N VAL A 102 -0.99 7.46 -8.67
CA VAL A 102 -1.25 8.58 -7.74
C VAL A 102 0.03 8.97 -6.99
N ILE A 103 0.74 8.00 -6.41
CA ILE A 103 1.98 8.28 -5.66
C ILE A 103 3.05 8.90 -6.56
N SER A 104 3.19 8.40 -7.79
CA SER A 104 4.14 8.98 -8.75
C SER A 104 3.84 10.44 -9.04
N ASN A 105 2.56 10.83 -9.10
CA ASN A 105 2.17 12.23 -9.29
C ASN A 105 2.47 13.09 -8.05
N LEU A 106 2.25 12.55 -6.84
CA LEU A 106 2.57 13.24 -5.58
C LEU A 106 4.07 13.50 -5.42
N LEU A 107 4.91 12.60 -5.93
CA LEU A 107 6.37 12.70 -5.85
C LEU A 107 7.01 13.38 -7.06
N ASN A 108 6.24 13.73 -8.10
CA ASN A 108 6.80 14.25 -9.33
C ASN A 108 7.26 15.71 -9.17
N GLY A 109 8.56 15.92 -8.99
CA GLY A 109 9.19 17.24 -8.98
C GLY A 109 8.92 18.07 -7.71
N ALA A 110 8.26 17.49 -6.71
CA ALA A 110 8.03 18.09 -5.40
C ALA A 110 8.91 17.41 -4.34
N GLU A 111 9.33 18.16 -3.33
CA GLU A 111 9.89 17.57 -2.12
C GLU A 111 8.82 16.74 -1.42
N TYR A 112 9.22 15.61 -0.83
CA TYR A 112 8.30 14.76 -0.09
C TYR A 112 7.67 15.55 1.07
N ASN A 113 6.35 15.65 1.05
CA ASN A 113 5.54 16.22 2.11
C ASN A 113 4.62 15.12 2.69
N ALA A 114 4.82 14.78 3.96
CA ALA A 114 4.12 13.67 4.59
C ALA A 114 2.60 13.89 4.70
N GLU A 115 2.14 15.12 4.89
CA GLU A 115 0.71 15.43 4.99
C GLU A 115 0.04 15.26 3.63
N ALA A 116 0.55 15.94 2.60
CA ALA A 116 0.04 15.84 1.23
C ALA A 116 0.11 14.40 0.68
N PHE A 117 1.14 13.64 1.07
CA PHE A 117 1.25 12.23 0.70
C PHE A 117 0.15 11.39 1.35
N SER A 118 -0.09 11.60 2.66
CA SER A 118 -1.14 10.89 3.40
C SER A 118 -2.53 11.22 2.86
N GLU A 119 -2.78 12.50 2.55
CA GLU A 119 -4.01 12.96 1.90
C GLU A 119 -4.20 12.32 0.53
N GLY A 120 -3.16 12.28 -0.30
CA GLY A 120 -3.23 11.64 -1.62
C GLY A 120 -3.55 10.14 -1.52
N LEU A 121 -2.96 9.42 -0.55
CA LEU A 121 -3.32 8.03 -0.28
C LEU A 121 -4.78 7.88 0.17
N ALA A 122 -5.24 8.76 1.05
CA ALA A 122 -6.60 8.75 1.56
C ALA A 122 -7.62 9.02 0.45
N LEU A 123 -7.36 10.00 -0.41
CA LEU A 123 -8.17 10.30 -1.58
C LEU A 123 -8.21 9.12 -2.55
N TRP A 124 -7.06 8.47 -2.81
CA TRP A 124 -7.04 7.27 -3.64
C TRP A 124 -7.89 6.15 -3.03
N LEU A 125 -7.75 5.87 -1.73
CA LEU A 125 -8.57 4.86 -1.05
C LEU A 125 -10.07 5.22 -1.14
N TYR A 126 -10.42 6.48 -0.86
CA TYR A 126 -11.80 6.97 -0.95
C TYR A 126 -12.40 6.74 -2.33
N PHE A 127 -11.75 7.22 -3.39
CA PHE A 127 -12.27 7.09 -4.75
C PHE A 127 -12.25 5.65 -5.26
N SER A 128 -11.24 4.84 -4.88
CA SER A 128 -11.16 3.43 -5.27
C SER A 128 -12.31 2.58 -4.71
N MET A 129 -12.88 2.97 -3.56
CA MET A 129 -13.96 2.22 -2.91
C MET A 129 -15.33 2.84 -3.17
N ARG A 130 -15.45 4.17 -3.12
CA ARG A 130 -16.73 4.86 -3.26
C ARG A 130 -17.14 5.03 -4.72
N GLY A 131 -16.18 5.09 -5.65
CA GLY A 131 -16.45 5.29 -7.08
C GLY A 131 -17.23 6.57 -7.41
N LYS A 132 -17.27 7.55 -6.49
CA LYS A 132 -18.07 8.77 -6.64
C LYS A 132 -17.33 9.81 -7.47
N GLU A 133 -18.05 10.48 -8.37
CA GLU A 133 -17.57 11.68 -9.06
C GLU A 133 -17.57 12.91 -8.13
N THR A 134 -18.41 12.89 -7.08
CA THR A 134 -18.52 13.99 -6.10
C THR A 134 -17.77 13.63 -4.82
N PHE A 135 -16.86 14.53 -4.43
CA PHE A 135 -16.10 14.46 -3.20
C PHE A 135 -16.97 14.92 -2.01
N ILE A 136 -16.95 14.16 -0.91
CA ILE A 136 -17.61 14.49 0.35
C ILE A 136 -16.55 14.41 1.44
N GLU A 137 -16.15 15.56 1.97
CA GLU A 137 -15.01 15.69 2.88
C GLU A 137 -15.22 14.90 4.18
N GLU A 138 -16.44 14.92 4.73
CA GLU A 138 -16.78 14.26 6.00
C GLU A 138 -16.66 12.74 5.91
N GLU A 139 -16.85 12.16 4.73
CA GLU A 139 -16.70 10.72 4.50
C GLU A 139 -15.22 10.28 4.44
N THR A 140 -14.27 11.22 4.33
CA THR A 140 -12.84 10.90 4.13
C THR A 140 -12.11 10.52 5.41
N VAL A 141 -12.68 10.80 6.58
CA VAL A 141 -11.98 10.66 7.87
C VAL A 141 -11.41 9.25 8.11
N PRO A 142 -12.12 8.14 7.83
CA PRO A 142 -11.54 6.79 7.96
C PRO A 142 -10.38 6.54 6.99
N TYR A 143 -10.46 7.10 5.79
CA TYR A 143 -9.43 6.99 4.75
C TYR A 143 -8.19 7.79 5.10
N MET A 144 -8.35 8.97 5.71
CA MET A 144 -7.26 9.78 6.23
C MET A 144 -6.46 9.04 7.30
N LEU A 145 -7.14 8.39 8.25
CA LEU A 145 -6.48 7.57 9.26
C LEU A 145 -5.65 6.45 8.62
N ALA A 146 -6.23 5.75 7.63
CA ALA A 146 -5.53 4.69 6.92
C ALA A 146 -4.33 5.22 6.11
N GLY A 147 -4.49 6.34 5.39
CA GLY A 147 -3.44 6.97 4.60
C GLY A 147 -2.27 7.43 5.46
N GLN A 148 -2.55 8.09 6.59
CA GLN A 148 -1.53 8.51 7.56
C GLN A 148 -0.75 7.33 8.12
N TYR A 149 -1.46 6.28 8.56
CA TYR A 149 -0.82 5.07 9.05
C TYR A 149 0.09 4.48 7.98
N ILE A 150 -0.44 4.25 6.77
CA ILE A 150 0.33 3.62 5.69
C ILE A 150 1.58 4.43 5.35
N ASN A 151 1.46 5.74 5.21
CA ASN A 151 2.59 6.61 4.92
C ASN A 151 3.68 6.51 6.01
N GLN A 152 3.28 6.61 7.29
CA GLN A 152 4.19 6.56 8.43
C GLN A 152 5.01 5.26 8.48
N TYR A 153 4.39 4.13 8.16
CA TYR A 153 5.04 2.83 8.29
C TYR A 153 5.81 2.40 7.02
N TYR A 154 5.28 2.69 5.83
CA TYR A 154 5.72 2.03 4.59
C TYR A 154 6.54 2.88 3.61
N TYR A 155 6.51 4.22 3.65
CA TYR A 155 7.15 5.06 2.61
C TYR A 155 8.66 4.76 2.43
N ASN A 156 9.36 4.50 3.54
CA ASN A 156 10.78 4.15 3.56
C ASN A 156 11.02 2.69 3.99
N TRP A 157 10.09 1.79 3.70
CA TRP A 157 10.12 0.42 4.23
C TRP A 157 11.42 -0.33 3.92
N PHE A 158 11.85 -0.31 2.65
CA PHE A 158 13.08 -1.00 2.24
C PHE A 158 14.34 -0.24 2.65
N ASP A 159 14.27 1.10 2.80
CA ASP A 159 15.41 1.92 3.24
C ASP A 159 15.81 1.64 4.69
N LYS A 160 14.85 1.26 5.55
CA LYS A 160 15.10 0.89 6.97
C LYS A 160 15.92 -0.40 7.15
N GLN A 161 16.10 -1.19 6.09
CA GLN A 161 16.79 -2.50 6.14
C GLN A 161 18.21 -2.44 5.59
N GLY A 162 18.71 -1.25 5.24
CA GLY A 162 20.06 -0.98 4.72
C GLY A 162 21.02 -0.45 5.78
#